data_AF-A0A2E3BCL3-F1
#
_entry.id   AF-A0A2E3BCL3-F1
#
_cell.length_a   1.000
_cell.length_b   1.000
_cell.length_c   1.000
_cell.angle_alpha   90.00
_cell.angle_beta   90.00
_cell.angle_gamma   90.00
#
_symmetry.space_group_name_H-M   'P 1'
#
loop_
_entity.id
_entity.type
_entity.pdbx_description
1 polymer ?
#
loop_
_entity_poly.entity_id
_entity_poly.type
_entity_poly.pdbx_seq_one_letter_code
_entity_poly.pdbx_strand_id
1 'polypeptide(L)'
;MVLLTSSYSYADTSVNVDRVRWKQGLFSWTDHDKYPEWKQEGIWTENRKKTYVSKYMTPSTSNTKTMVMLIAGQQGSSGSSGGSNCLTGQNQSWDSDWGKGDKSKSTNIKSLSLSDRLIQSGHFNSYDTFFSIVLNSNFNWGATQSAKEKAEEAFTDWLLKHGESQNVERIILLGSSRGGALAMRMSQNIKQRTGWNNVPVYVGLLDAVPNKGQDELKTEGQPTCTNPLNGSYYSREANLDSFFGSLNKPDIFHVVTGAPVIGLADAVHSFCADESSWYQQTWADLEHKEIGRCNTTEGGAYETAKMNAGIVPLYNWVIEKLYE
;
A
#
# COMPACT_ATOMS: atom_id res chain seq x y z
N MET A 1 35.13 26.34 -15.57
CA MET A 1 33.68 26.24 -15.81
C MET A 1 33.09 25.56 -14.58
N VAL A 2 32.50 26.32 -13.66
CA VAL A 2 31.89 25.78 -12.44
C VAL A 2 30.48 25.34 -12.82
N LEU A 3 30.23 24.03 -12.84
CA LEU A 3 28.89 23.47 -13.00
C LEU A 3 28.11 23.78 -11.71
N LEU A 4 27.29 24.83 -11.78
CA LEU A 4 26.23 25.08 -10.81
C LEU A 4 25.23 23.93 -10.93
N THR A 5 25.31 22.96 -10.02
CA THR A 5 24.24 21.98 -9.84
C THR A 5 23.06 22.72 -9.25
N SER A 6 22.13 23.17 -10.10
CA SER A 6 20.81 23.62 -9.66
C SER A 6 20.14 22.45 -8.96
N SER A 7 20.13 22.47 -7.63
CA SER A 7 19.29 21.61 -6.82
C SER A 7 17.84 21.98 -7.12
N TYR A 8 17.21 21.30 -8.06
CA TYR A 8 15.76 21.38 -8.24
C TYR A 8 15.13 20.84 -6.96
N SER A 9 14.62 21.74 -6.12
CA SER A 9 13.71 21.36 -5.05
C SER A 9 12.39 21.03 -5.73
N TYR A 10 12.07 19.74 -5.86
CA TYR A 10 10.73 19.34 -6.27
C TYR A 10 9.75 19.73 -5.16
N ALA A 11 8.68 20.42 -5.53
CA ALA A 11 7.61 20.74 -4.59
C ALA A 11 6.83 19.47 -4.25
N ASP A 12 6.44 19.34 -2.99
CA ASP A 12 5.55 18.26 -2.57
C ASP A 12 4.18 18.38 -3.25
N THR A 13 3.57 17.24 -3.59
CA THR A 13 2.26 17.20 -4.24
C THR A 13 1.15 17.27 -3.19
N SER A 14 0.19 18.19 -3.34
CA SER A 14 -0.94 18.29 -2.43
C SER A 14 -2.05 17.31 -2.80
N VAL A 15 -2.60 16.61 -1.82
CA VAL A 15 -3.68 15.63 -1.98
C VAL A 15 -4.76 15.83 -0.92
N ASN A 16 -6.02 15.67 -1.31
CA ASN A 16 -7.14 15.69 -0.38
C ASN A 16 -7.37 14.30 0.21
N VAL A 17 -7.28 14.19 1.52
CA VAL A 17 -7.47 12.96 2.27
C VAL A 17 -8.82 13.03 2.98
N ASP A 18 -9.58 11.94 2.90
CA ASP A 18 -10.83 11.75 3.62
C ASP A 18 -10.60 10.82 4.82
N ARG A 19 -11.25 11.10 5.95
CA ARG A 19 -11.45 10.12 7.04
C ARG A 19 -12.66 9.26 6.73
N VAL A 20 -12.54 7.94 6.84
CA VAL A 20 -13.69 7.03 6.73
C VAL A 20 -14.72 7.29 7.85
N ARG A 21 -14.26 7.75 9.03
CA ARG A 21 -15.12 8.18 10.13
C ARG A 21 -14.47 9.33 10.90
N TRP A 22 -15.22 10.38 11.22
CA TRP A 22 -14.72 11.55 11.96
C TRP A 22 -15.66 11.95 13.11
N LYS A 23 -15.20 12.88 13.95
CA LYS A 23 -15.92 13.31 15.15
C LYS A 23 -16.69 14.60 14.88
N GLN A 24 -17.98 14.50 14.61
CA GLN A 24 -18.83 15.66 14.32
C GLN A 24 -19.11 16.55 15.56
N GLY A 25 -19.02 16.00 16.78
CA GLY A 25 -19.25 16.74 18.02
C GLY A 25 -18.61 16.06 19.24
N LEU A 26 -18.81 16.62 20.44
CA LEU A 26 -18.16 16.15 21.68
C LEU A 26 -18.34 14.64 21.95
N PHE A 27 -19.50 14.07 21.59
CA PHE A 27 -19.84 12.66 21.79
C PHE A 27 -20.35 11.96 20.52
N SER A 28 -20.37 12.64 19.36
CA SER A 28 -20.91 12.08 18.12
C SER A 28 -19.80 11.79 17.11
N TRP A 29 -19.83 10.57 16.57
CA TRP A 29 -18.96 10.12 15.47
C TRP A 29 -19.83 9.75 14.27
N THR A 30 -19.40 10.19 13.10
CA THR A 30 -20.17 10.07 11.86
C THR A 30 -19.33 9.33 10.82
N ASP A 31 -19.95 8.35 10.14
CA ASP A 31 -19.34 7.64 9.02
C ASP A 31 -19.38 8.50 7.77
N HIS A 32 -18.34 8.38 6.94
CA HIS A 32 -18.26 9.10 5.69
C HIS A 32 -19.13 8.43 4.64
N ASP A 33 -20.08 9.21 4.14
CA ASP A 33 -21.04 8.88 3.09
C ASP A 33 -20.41 8.28 1.82
N LYS A 34 -19.14 8.60 1.53
CA LYS A 34 -18.38 8.05 0.39
C LYS A 34 -17.69 6.71 0.71
N TYR A 35 -17.76 6.23 1.95
CA TYR A 35 -17.11 5.01 2.44
C TYR A 35 -18.09 4.11 3.22
N PRO A 36 -19.30 3.82 2.70
CA PRO A 36 -20.28 3.00 3.41
C PRO A 36 -19.79 1.57 3.67
N GLU A 37 -18.87 1.06 2.85
CA GLU A 37 -18.37 -0.33 2.86
C GLU A 37 -17.81 -0.71 4.24
N TRP A 38 -17.06 0.20 4.89
CA TRP A 38 -16.53 -0.05 6.22
C TRP A 38 -17.60 -0.29 7.28
N LYS A 39 -18.74 0.41 7.17
CA LYS A 39 -19.87 0.20 8.07
C LYS A 39 -20.61 -1.08 7.71
N GLN A 40 -20.81 -1.34 6.42
CA GLN A 40 -21.54 -2.49 5.89
C GLN A 40 -20.85 -3.81 6.27
N GLU A 41 -19.52 -3.86 6.15
CA GLU A 41 -18.70 -5.01 6.59
C GLU A 41 -18.59 -5.15 8.11
N GLY A 42 -19.22 -4.25 8.87
CA GLY A 42 -19.23 -4.30 10.32
C GLY A 42 -17.83 -4.13 10.92
N ILE A 43 -16.99 -3.28 10.31
CA ILE A 43 -15.69 -2.91 10.87
C ILE A 43 -15.94 -2.10 12.15
N TRP A 44 -15.27 -2.50 13.23
CA TRP A 44 -15.43 -1.87 14.52
C TRP A 44 -15.14 -0.36 14.46
N THR A 45 -15.92 0.42 15.20
CA THR A 45 -15.91 1.88 15.13
C THR A 45 -14.51 2.48 15.31
N GLU A 46 -13.69 1.99 16.24
CA GLU A 46 -12.34 2.52 16.45
C GLU A 46 -11.40 2.29 15.26
N ASN A 47 -11.62 1.22 14.49
CA ASN A 47 -10.81 0.94 13.31
C ASN A 47 -11.15 1.92 12.17
N ARG A 48 -12.44 2.22 11.99
CA ARG A 48 -12.92 3.18 10.98
C ARG A 48 -12.43 4.62 11.23
N LYS A 49 -12.26 5.02 12.49
CA LYS A 49 -11.72 6.34 12.86
C LYS A 49 -10.27 6.55 12.41
N LYS A 50 -9.55 5.48 12.12
CA LYS A 50 -8.14 5.48 11.77
C LYS A 50 -7.90 5.09 10.32
N THR A 51 -8.95 5.06 9.50
CA THR A 51 -8.80 4.81 8.07
C THR A 51 -8.87 6.13 7.30
N TYR A 52 -7.83 6.37 6.51
CA TYR A 52 -7.63 7.62 5.78
C TYR A 52 -7.27 7.33 4.34
N VAL A 53 -8.03 7.92 3.42
CA VAL A 53 -7.95 7.61 2.00
C VAL A 53 -8.01 8.91 1.20
N SER A 54 -7.02 9.13 0.35
CA SER A 54 -7.03 10.14 -0.71
C SER A 54 -7.57 9.54 -2.00
N LYS A 55 -8.40 10.31 -2.70
CA LYS A 55 -8.78 10.08 -4.09
C LYS A 55 -8.19 11.21 -4.92
N TYR A 56 -7.20 10.90 -5.74
CA TYR A 56 -6.45 11.90 -6.50
C TYR A 56 -7.03 12.09 -7.91
N MET A 57 -7.28 11.00 -8.64
CA MET A 57 -7.99 11.01 -9.92
C MET A 57 -9.27 10.19 -9.79
N THR A 58 -10.40 10.76 -10.20
CA THR A 58 -11.73 10.15 -10.04
C THR A 58 -12.60 10.36 -11.28
N PRO A 59 -12.32 9.65 -12.38
CA PRO A 59 -13.23 9.61 -13.52
C PRO A 59 -14.57 9.00 -13.12
N SER A 60 -15.58 9.11 -14.01
CA SER A 60 -16.81 8.35 -13.83
C SER A 60 -16.54 6.85 -13.92
N THR A 61 -17.35 6.05 -13.23
CA THR A 61 -17.22 4.58 -13.20
C THR A 61 -17.21 3.96 -14.61
N SER A 62 -18.02 4.51 -15.52
CA SER A 62 -18.10 4.11 -16.92
C SER A 62 -16.84 4.41 -17.75
N ASN A 63 -16.04 5.38 -17.32
CA ASN A 63 -14.84 5.82 -18.04
C ASN A 63 -13.56 5.22 -17.43
N THR A 64 -13.64 4.64 -16.24
CA THR A 64 -12.50 4.03 -15.56
C THR A 64 -11.99 2.82 -16.34
N LYS A 65 -10.77 2.93 -16.86
CA LYS A 65 -10.00 1.85 -17.49
C LYS A 65 -8.88 1.34 -16.60
N THR A 66 -8.26 2.23 -15.85
CA THR A 66 -7.15 1.89 -14.94
C THR A 66 -7.52 2.24 -13.51
N MET A 67 -7.25 1.33 -12.58
CA MET A 67 -7.49 1.54 -11.15
C MET A 67 -6.19 1.38 -10.38
N VAL A 68 -5.78 2.39 -9.63
CA VAL A 68 -4.53 2.41 -8.86
C VAL A 68 -4.83 2.65 -7.39
N MET A 69 -4.28 1.82 -6.52
CA MET A 69 -4.31 2.02 -5.07
C MET A 69 -2.92 1.82 -4.47
N LEU A 70 -2.44 2.84 -3.75
CA LEU A 70 -1.21 2.77 -2.95
C LEU A 70 -1.55 2.68 -1.47
N ILE A 71 -0.98 1.70 -0.75
CA ILE A 71 -1.33 1.41 0.64
C ILE A 71 -0.09 1.49 1.53
N ALA A 72 -0.12 2.44 2.48
CA ALA A 72 0.94 2.59 3.46
C ALA A 72 1.00 1.38 4.41
N GLY A 73 2.19 1.16 4.99
CA GLY A 73 2.36 0.28 6.13
C GLY A 73 1.58 0.74 7.37
N GLN A 74 1.60 -0.06 8.42
CA GLN A 74 0.92 0.23 9.68
C GLN A 74 1.30 1.62 10.24
N GLN A 75 0.30 2.42 10.61
CA GLN A 75 0.47 3.79 11.10
C GLN A 75 0.15 3.90 12.60
N GLY A 76 1.16 3.65 13.43
CA GLY A 76 1.05 3.72 14.90
C GLY A 76 0.13 2.66 15.53
N SER A 77 0.19 2.50 16.85
CA SER A 77 -0.61 1.50 17.58
C SER A 77 -1.88 2.06 18.25
N SER A 78 -2.04 3.39 18.41
CA SER A 78 -3.06 3.93 19.33
C SER A 78 -3.55 5.38 19.10
N GLY A 79 -3.71 5.88 17.86
CA GLY A 79 -4.44 7.16 17.65
C GLY A 79 -3.86 8.13 16.61
N SER A 80 -2.68 7.82 16.10
CA SER A 80 -1.91 8.48 15.03
C SER A 80 -1.21 9.81 15.36
N SER A 81 0.07 9.82 14.99
CA SER A 81 0.79 10.91 14.33
C SER A 81 1.66 10.25 13.25
N GLY A 82 1.01 9.52 12.32
CA GLY A 82 1.51 8.42 11.48
C GLY A 82 2.96 8.51 10.96
N GLY A 83 3.60 7.36 10.77
CA GLY A 83 4.98 7.31 10.29
C GLY A 83 5.10 7.68 8.81
N SER A 84 6.24 8.27 8.45
CA SER A 84 6.58 8.54 7.06
C SER A 84 6.62 7.26 6.23
N ASN A 85 6.25 7.37 4.96
CA ASN A 85 6.24 6.23 4.04
C ASN A 85 6.59 6.70 2.63
N CYS A 86 7.64 6.15 2.02
CA CYS A 86 8.06 6.57 0.68
C CYS A 86 7.25 5.95 -0.47
N LEU A 87 6.41 4.95 -0.19
CA LEU A 87 5.47 4.43 -1.19
C LEU A 87 4.27 5.36 -1.37
N THR A 88 3.62 5.78 -0.27
CA THR A 88 2.48 6.70 -0.33
C THR A 88 2.88 8.18 -0.27
N GLY A 89 4.10 8.48 0.16
CA GLY A 89 4.67 9.82 0.23
C GLY A 89 4.30 10.62 1.47
N GLN A 90 3.45 10.10 2.37
CA GLN A 90 3.10 10.81 3.59
C GLN A 90 4.33 11.05 4.48
N ASN A 91 4.42 12.23 5.08
CA ASN A 91 5.46 12.56 6.06
C ASN A 91 5.08 12.06 7.46
N GLN A 92 6.01 12.07 8.40
CA GLN A 92 5.72 11.88 9.82
C GLN A 92 4.63 12.86 10.27
N SER A 93 3.68 12.40 11.08
CA SER A 93 2.68 13.27 11.72
C SER A 93 1.82 14.05 10.73
N TRP A 94 1.61 13.50 9.52
CA TRP A 94 0.82 14.09 8.43
C TRP A 94 -0.64 14.40 8.81
N ASP A 95 -1.14 13.84 9.91
CA ASP A 95 -2.48 14.07 10.46
C ASP A 95 -2.50 14.84 11.78
N SER A 96 -1.35 15.33 12.26
CA SER A 96 -1.22 15.96 13.58
C SER A 96 -2.04 17.24 13.76
N ASP A 97 -2.35 17.92 12.66
CA ASP A 97 -3.10 19.17 12.64
C ASP A 97 -4.59 18.97 12.34
N TRP A 98 -5.07 17.72 12.29
CA TRP A 98 -6.48 17.43 12.05
C TRP A 98 -7.32 17.62 13.32
N GLY A 99 -8.28 18.53 13.24
CA GLY A 99 -9.29 18.75 14.26
C GLY A 99 -10.28 17.60 14.40
N LYS A 100 -11.05 17.60 15.49
CA LYS A 100 -12.11 16.60 15.76
C LYS A 100 -13.15 16.57 14.63
N GLY A 101 -13.54 17.73 14.13
CA GLY A 101 -14.55 17.92 13.09
C GLY A 101 -14.09 17.65 11.65
N ASP A 102 -12.79 17.47 11.43
CA ASP A 102 -12.24 17.38 10.08
C ASP A 102 -12.64 16.04 9.45
N LYS A 103 -13.54 16.13 8.46
CA LYS A 103 -13.97 15.02 7.61
C LYS A 103 -12.95 14.73 6.50
N SER A 104 -12.44 15.80 5.91
CA SER A 104 -11.46 15.78 4.83
C SER A 104 -10.48 16.93 5.02
N LYS A 105 -9.24 16.73 4.58
CA LYS A 105 -8.21 17.77 4.64
C LYS A 105 -7.14 17.55 3.57
N SER A 106 -6.60 18.65 3.05
CA SER A 106 -5.42 18.58 2.20
C SER A 106 -4.18 18.26 3.05
N THR A 107 -3.35 17.35 2.56
CA THR A 107 -2.00 17.08 3.08
C THR A 107 -1.05 16.99 1.90
N ASN A 108 0.25 16.98 2.17
CA ASN A 108 1.27 16.90 1.14
C ASN A 108 1.92 15.51 1.14
N ILE A 109 2.04 14.92 -0.06
CA ILE A 109 2.90 13.77 -0.29
C ILE A 109 4.25 14.28 -0.78
N LYS A 110 5.30 13.73 -0.20
CA LYS A 110 6.66 14.17 -0.41
C LYS A 110 7.12 13.88 -1.84
N SER A 111 7.77 14.86 -2.43
CA SER A 111 8.32 14.72 -3.78
C SER A 111 9.26 13.51 -3.89
N LEU A 112 9.24 12.87 -5.06
CA LEU A 112 9.98 11.64 -5.38
C LEU A 112 9.47 10.35 -4.71
N SER A 113 8.46 10.39 -3.84
CA SER A 113 7.77 9.17 -3.38
C SER A 113 7.15 8.39 -4.55
N LEU A 114 6.79 7.12 -4.37
CA LEU A 114 6.20 6.34 -5.47
C LEU A 114 4.90 6.98 -5.96
N SER A 115 4.00 7.37 -5.06
CA SER A 115 2.77 8.08 -5.40
C SER A 115 3.03 9.36 -6.19
N ASP A 116 3.95 10.21 -5.73
CA ASP A 116 4.32 11.46 -6.40
C ASP A 116 4.90 11.20 -7.80
N ARG A 117 5.85 10.25 -7.92
CA ARG A 117 6.43 9.87 -9.22
C ARG A 117 5.38 9.40 -10.20
N LEU A 118 4.45 8.53 -9.77
CA LEU A 118 3.39 8.03 -10.64
C LEU A 118 2.45 9.15 -11.07
N ILE A 119 2.06 10.03 -10.15
CA ILE A 119 1.22 11.20 -10.42
C ILE A 119 1.88 12.15 -11.44
N GLN A 120 3.16 12.45 -11.25
CA GLN A 120 3.91 13.41 -12.07
C GLN A 120 4.46 12.81 -13.36
N SER A 121 4.34 11.49 -13.55
CA SER A 121 4.94 10.80 -14.69
C SER A 121 4.33 11.12 -16.04
N GLY A 122 3.06 11.54 -16.07
CA GLY A 122 2.28 11.69 -17.30
C GLY A 122 1.83 10.37 -17.93
N HIS A 123 2.09 9.21 -17.33
CA HIS A 123 1.66 7.90 -17.85
C HIS A 123 0.20 7.56 -17.50
N PHE A 124 -0.38 8.19 -16.48
CA PHE A 124 -1.79 8.00 -16.10
C PHE A 124 -2.65 9.14 -16.64
N ASN A 125 -3.73 8.78 -17.33
CA ASN A 125 -4.69 9.74 -17.84
C ASN A 125 -5.81 10.00 -16.81
N SER A 126 -5.94 11.23 -16.33
CA SER A 126 -6.94 11.59 -15.32
C SER A 126 -8.39 11.40 -15.78
N TYR A 127 -8.64 11.25 -17.08
CA TYR A 127 -9.99 11.01 -17.62
C TYR A 127 -10.45 9.55 -17.55
N ASP A 128 -9.53 8.60 -17.36
CA ASP A 128 -9.81 7.16 -17.33
C ASP A 128 -9.12 6.39 -16.19
N THR A 129 -8.31 7.07 -15.38
CA THR A 129 -7.60 6.46 -14.25
C THR A 129 -8.25 6.84 -12.93
N PHE A 130 -8.73 5.85 -12.17
CA PHE A 130 -9.02 6.02 -10.75
C PHE A 130 -7.72 5.85 -9.95
N PHE A 131 -7.26 6.90 -9.26
CA PHE A 131 -5.99 6.89 -8.52
C PHE A 131 -6.22 7.22 -7.05
N SER A 132 -5.88 6.30 -6.15
CA SER A 132 -6.10 6.43 -4.70
C SER A 132 -4.85 6.15 -3.87
N ILE A 133 -4.76 6.83 -2.73
CA ILE A 133 -3.65 6.67 -1.78
C ILE A 133 -4.25 6.45 -0.39
N VAL A 134 -3.98 5.29 0.21
CA VAL A 134 -4.42 4.91 1.56
C VAL A 134 -3.28 5.22 2.53
N LEU A 135 -3.40 6.36 3.22
CA LEU A 135 -2.36 6.83 4.14
C LEU A 135 -2.37 6.02 5.44
N ASN A 136 -3.53 5.50 5.84
CA ASN A 136 -3.66 4.57 6.95
C ASN A 136 -4.83 3.64 6.67
N SER A 137 -4.56 2.35 6.53
CA SER A 137 -5.60 1.34 6.36
C SER A 137 -6.17 0.84 7.69
N ASN A 138 -5.44 1.05 8.78
CA ASN A 138 -5.63 0.41 10.07
C ASN A 138 -5.68 -1.14 9.98
N PHE A 139 -5.08 -1.71 8.93
CA PHE A 139 -4.83 -3.13 8.76
C PHE A 139 -3.60 -3.56 9.57
N ASN A 140 -3.73 -3.50 10.89
CA ASN A 140 -2.60 -3.63 11.81
C ASN A 140 -2.21 -5.09 12.05
N TRP A 141 -0.93 -5.34 12.36
CA TRP A 141 -0.41 -6.68 12.67
C TRP A 141 -1.24 -7.40 13.74
N GLY A 142 -1.51 -6.71 14.85
CA GLY A 142 -2.23 -7.24 16.01
C GLY A 142 -3.76 -7.23 15.88
N ALA A 143 -4.32 -6.83 14.74
CA ALA A 143 -5.75 -7.00 14.51
C ALA A 143 -6.11 -8.49 14.43
N THR A 144 -7.32 -8.84 14.87
CA THR A 144 -7.83 -10.21 14.75
C THR A 144 -8.01 -10.58 13.28
N GLN A 145 -7.97 -11.88 12.96
CA GLN A 145 -8.21 -12.37 11.61
C GLN A 145 -9.53 -11.85 11.04
N SER A 146 -10.64 -11.95 11.79
CA SER A 146 -11.94 -11.42 11.35
C SER A 146 -11.94 -9.92 11.07
N ALA A 147 -11.21 -9.12 11.87
CA ALA A 147 -11.11 -7.68 11.61
C ALA A 147 -10.33 -7.37 10.32
N LYS A 148 -9.36 -8.21 9.98
CA LYS A 148 -8.56 -8.11 8.76
C LYS A 148 -9.34 -8.54 7.52
N GLU A 149 -10.10 -9.63 7.61
CA GLU A 149 -11.01 -10.08 6.54
C GLU A 149 -12.04 -9.01 6.20
N LYS A 150 -12.67 -8.40 7.22
CA LYS A 150 -13.60 -7.28 7.00
C LYS A 150 -12.94 -6.05 6.38
N ALA A 151 -11.71 -5.74 6.79
CA ALA A 151 -10.96 -4.62 6.21
C ALA A 151 -10.63 -4.88 4.73
N GLU A 152 -10.16 -6.08 4.41
CA GLU A 152 -9.93 -6.53 3.04
C GLU A 152 -11.18 -6.43 2.17
N GLU A 153 -12.32 -6.93 2.66
CA GLU A 153 -13.60 -6.87 1.93
C GLU A 153 -14.01 -5.41 1.69
N ALA A 154 -13.99 -4.57 2.73
CA ALA A 154 -14.35 -3.16 2.61
C ALA A 154 -13.45 -2.38 1.64
N PHE A 155 -12.14 -2.62 1.67
CA PHE A 155 -11.20 -1.99 0.74
C PHE A 155 -11.41 -2.50 -0.70
N THR A 156 -11.70 -3.79 -0.87
CA THR A 156 -11.94 -4.38 -2.19
C THR A 156 -13.24 -3.85 -2.78
N ASP A 157 -14.35 -3.90 -2.03
CA ASP A 157 -15.64 -3.31 -2.43
C ASP A 157 -15.51 -1.83 -2.80
N TRP A 158 -14.82 -1.07 -1.94
CA TRP A 158 -14.63 0.35 -2.15
C TRP A 158 -13.80 0.66 -3.39
N LEU A 159 -12.77 -0.14 -3.68
CA LEU A 159 -12.01 0.02 -4.91
C LEU A 159 -12.92 -0.29 -6.10
N LEU A 160 -13.54 -1.47 -6.12
CA LEU A 160 -14.27 -1.99 -7.28
C LEU A 160 -15.51 -1.15 -7.63
N LYS A 161 -16.13 -0.43 -6.70
CA LYS A 161 -17.23 0.50 -7.04
C LYS A 161 -16.81 1.70 -7.92
N HIS A 162 -15.51 1.93 -8.07
CA HIS A 162 -14.98 3.03 -8.89
C HIS A 162 -14.70 2.64 -10.34
N GLY A 163 -15.02 1.41 -10.73
CA GLY A 163 -14.98 0.97 -12.12
C GLY A 163 -16.08 -0.02 -12.43
N GLU A 164 -16.23 -0.34 -13.70
CA GLU A 164 -17.11 -1.42 -14.15
C GLU A 164 -16.23 -2.49 -14.79
N SER A 165 -16.40 -3.75 -14.40
CA SER A 165 -15.45 -4.81 -14.76
C SER A 165 -15.30 -5.01 -16.27
N GLN A 166 -16.32 -4.70 -17.07
CA GLN A 166 -16.26 -4.75 -18.53
C GLN A 166 -15.47 -3.60 -19.18
N ASN A 167 -15.23 -2.50 -18.46
CA ASN A 167 -14.50 -1.33 -18.95
C ASN A 167 -13.07 -1.26 -18.38
N VAL A 168 -12.86 -1.82 -17.19
CA VAL A 168 -11.55 -1.80 -16.52
C VAL A 168 -10.60 -2.77 -17.23
N GLU A 169 -9.52 -2.19 -17.75
CA GLU A 169 -8.45 -2.89 -18.46
C GLU A 169 -7.37 -3.40 -17.50
N ARG A 170 -7.19 -2.75 -16.34
CA ARG A 170 -6.20 -3.16 -15.32
C ARG A 170 -6.44 -2.58 -13.94
N ILE A 171 -5.98 -3.31 -12.92
CA ILE A 171 -5.91 -2.88 -11.53
C ILE A 171 -4.47 -2.97 -11.05
N ILE A 172 -3.97 -1.92 -10.43
CA ILE A 172 -2.61 -1.81 -9.88
C ILE A 172 -2.72 -1.57 -8.37
N LEU A 173 -2.24 -2.53 -7.58
CA LEU A 173 -2.22 -2.49 -6.12
C LEU A 173 -0.78 -2.38 -5.65
N LEU A 174 -0.45 -1.30 -4.95
CA LEU A 174 0.89 -1.05 -4.46
C LEU A 174 0.85 -0.98 -2.94
N GLY A 175 1.75 -1.68 -2.25
CA GLY A 175 1.70 -1.72 -0.80
C GLY A 175 3.05 -1.92 -0.14
N SER A 176 3.24 -1.30 1.02
CA SER A 176 4.45 -1.46 1.83
C SER A 176 4.15 -2.12 3.17
N SER A 177 5.04 -2.97 3.68
CA SER A 177 4.87 -3.62 4.99
C SER A 177 3.49 -4.27 5.13
N ARG A 178 2.71 -3.93 6.18
CA ARG A 178 1.31 -4.37 6.34
C ARG A 178 0.37 -3.97 5.20
N GLY A 179 0.62 -2.84 4.56
CA GLY A 179 -0.12 -2.40 3.36
C GLY A 179 0.13 -3.32 2.16
N GLY A 180 1.33 -3.89 2.05
CA GLY A 180 1.65 -4.91 1.05
C GLY A 180 0.90 -6.23 1.29
N ALA A 181 0.79 -6.65 2.55
CA ALA A 181 -0.04 -7.81 2.90
C ALA A 181 -1.53 -7.57 2.57
N LEU A 182 -2.05 -6.36 2.81
CA LEU A 182 -3.40 -5.98 2.40
C LEU A 182 -3.56 -5.99 0.87
N ALA A 183 -2.60 -5.42 0.12
CA ALA A 183 -2.64 -5.42 -1.35
C ALA A 183 -2.69 -6.84 -1.94
N MET A 184 -1.90 -7.77 -1.39
CA MET A 184 -1.93 -9.19 -1.77
C MET A 184 -3.29 -9.82 -1.50
N ARG A 185 -3.87 -9.58 -0.32
CA ARG A 185 -5.20 -10.08 0.05
C ARG A 185 -6.31 -9.51 -0.83
N MET A 186 -6.29 -8.21 -1.10
CA MET A 186 -7.20 -7.58 -2.05
C MET A 186 -7.07 -8.20 -3.44
N SER A 187 -5.84 -8.48 -3.91
CA SER A 187 -5.65 -9.10 -5.22
C SER A 187 -6.32 -10.48 -5.32
N GLN A 188 -6.18 -11.32 -4.28
CA GLN A 188 -6.84 -12.62 -4.23
C GLN A 188 -8.37 -12.47 -4.23
N ASN A 189 -8.89 -11.55 -3.42
CA ASN A 189 -10.32 -11.27 -3.31
C ASN A 189 -10.91 -10.79 -4.66
N ILE A 190 -10.23 -9.85 -5.34
CA ILE A 190 -10.60 -9.40 -6.69
C ILE A 190 -10.65 -10.59 -7.66
N LYS A 191 -9.66 -11.49 -7.62
CA LYS A 191 -9.60 -12.67 -8.49
C LYS A 191 -10.70 -13.70 -8.21
N GLN A 192 -11.33 -13.66 -7.04
CA GLN A 192 -12.48 -14.51 -6.69
C GLN A 192 -13.82 -13.92 -7.14
N ARG A 193 -13.89 -12.64 -7.48
CA ARG A 193 -15.15 -11.94 -7.78
C ARG A 193 -15.56 -12.11 -9.23
N THR A 194 -16.80 -12.54 -9.43
CA THR A 194 -17.43 -12.64 -10.75
C THR A 194 -17.35 -11.31 -11.50
N GLY A 195 -16.90 -11.36 -12.75
CA GLY A 195 -16.71 -10.18 -13.60
C GLY A 195 -15.31 -9.58 -13.49
N TRP A 196 -14.72 -9.60 -12.29
CA TRP A 196 -13.38 -9.03 -12.02
C TRP A 196 -12.25 -10.05 -12.11
N ASN A 197 -12.56 -11.34 -12.01
CA ASN A 197 -11.60 -12.44 -11.99
C ASN A 197 -10.68 -12.53 -13.21
N ASN A 198 -11.09 -11.95 -14.35
CA ASN A 198 -10.30 -11.90 -15.58
C ASN A 198 -9.60 -10.55 -15.80
N VAL A 199 -9.92 -9.51 -15.02
CA VAL A 199 -9.23 -8.21 -15.12
C VAL A 199 -7.77 -8.41 -14.69
N PRO A 200 -6.77 -7.97 -15.48
CA PRO A 200 -5.37 -7.97 -15.08
C PRO A 200 -5.17 -7.24 -13.75
N VAL A 201 -4.46 -7.88 -12.82
CA VAL A 201 -4.12 -7.30 -11.52
C VAL A 201 -2.62 -7.34 -11.37
N TYR A 202 -2.03 -6.17 -11.14
CA TYR A 202 -0.61 -5.97 -10.91
C TYR A 202 -0.39 -5.60 -9.44
N VAL A 203 0.47 -6.32 -8.74
CA VAL A 203 0.77 -6.09 -7.32
C VAL A 203 2.25 -5.72 -7.13
N GLY A 204 2.51 -4.47 -6.77
CA GLY A 204 3.86 -3.99 -6.46
C GLY A 204 4.07 -3.87 -4.96
N LEU A 205 5.09 -4.53 -4.43
CA LEU A 205 5.30 -4.69 -3.00
C LEU A 205 6.64 -4.11 -2.55
N LEU A 206 6.60 -3.37 -1.44
CA LEU A 206 7.78 -2.88 -0.75
C LEU A 206 7.86 -3.52 0.64
N ASP A 207 8.66 -4.56 0.75
CA ASP A 207 8.95 -5.31 1.97
C ASP A 207 7.67 -5.70 2.73
N ALA A 208 6.78 -6.42 2.04
CA ALA A 208 5.45 -6.75 2.52
C ALA A 208 5.49 -7.76 3.68
N VAL A 209 4.73 -7.47 4.75
CA VAL A 209 4.82 -8.16 6.05
C VAL A 209 3.50 -8.88 6.37
N PRO A 210 3.36 -10.18 6.07
CA PRO A 210 2.20 -10.97 6.46
C PRO A 210 2.30 -11.45 7.91
N ASN A 211 1.15 -11.60 8.58
CA ASN A 211 1.08 -12.14 9.93
C ASN A 211 1.10 -13.68 9.89
N LYS A 212 2.29 -14.23 10.13
CA LYS A 212 2.54 -15.67 10.22
C LYS A 212 1.61 -16.38 11.22
N GLY A 213 1.34 -15.76 12.38
CA GLY A 213 0.48 -16.36 13.42
C GLY A 213 -1.01 -16.40 13.06
N GLN A 214 -1.37 -15.84 11.91
CA GLN A 214 -2.72 -15.91 11.33
C GLN A 214 -2.70 -16.50 9.92
N ASP A 215 -1.62 -17.21 9.56
CA ASP A 215 -1.39 -17.84 8.25
C ASP A 215 -1.63 -16.89 7.05
N GLU A 216 -1.33 -15.60 7.21
CA GLU A 216 -1.45 -14.67 6.10
C GLU A 216 -0.50 -15.05 4.98
N LEU A 217 -1.01 -15.06 3.73
CA LEU A 217 -0.29 -15.46 2.53
C LEU A 217 0.29 -16.89 2.59
N LYS A 218 -0.28 -17.77 3.43
CA LYS A 218 0.19 -19.15 3.60
C LYS A 218 1.64 -19.23 4.06
N THR A 219 1.97 -18.42 5.06
CA THR A 219 3.32 -18.33 5.66
C THR A 219 3.47 -19.15 6.94
N GLU A 220 2.39 -19.72 7.49
CA GLU A 220 2.49 -20.60 8.65
C GLU A 220 3.20 -21.91 8.30
N GLY A 221 4.12 -22.35 9.15
CA GLY A 221 4.90 -23.58 8.96
C GLY A 221 5.89 -23.56 7.79
N GLN A 222 5.92 -22.51 6.99
CA GLN A 222 6.83 -22.38 5.86
C GLN A 222 8.28 -22.09 6.31
N PRO A 223 9.28 -22.49 5.51
CA PRO A 223 10.68 -22.17 5.76
C PRO A 223 10.96 -20.67 5.56
N THR A 224 12.23 -20.30 5.58
CA THR A 224 12.69 -18.91 5.41
C THR A 224 13.58 -18.79 4.18
N CYS A 225 13.49 -17.69 3.46
CA CYS A 225 14.50 -17.30 2.47
C CYS A 225 15.48 -16.32 3.11
N THR A 226 16.77 -16.64 3.09
CA THR A 226 17.82 -15.74 3.56
C THR A 226 18.04 -14.63 2.53
N ASN A 227 18.23 -13.39 2.97
CA ASN A 227 18.59 -12.30 2.07
C ASN A 227 20.02 -12.54 1.52
N PRO A 228 20.20 -12.68 0.20
CA PRO A 228 21.51 -12.95 -0.41
C PRO A 228 22.50 -11.78 -0.28
N LEU A 229 22.01 -10.56 -0.03
CA LEU A 229 22.83 -9.38 0.19
C LEU A 229 23.24 -9.20 1.66
N ASN A 230 22.49 -9.81 2.59
CA ASN A 230 22.76 -9.75 4.02
C ASN A 230 22.28 -11.02 4.73
N GLY A 231 23.23 -11.93 5.01
CA GLY A 231 22.93 -13.23 5.62
C GLY A 231 22.35 -13.18 7.04
N SER A 232 22.26 -12.00 7.67
CA SER A 232 21.59 -11.83 8.96
C SER A 232 20.09 -11.56 8.83
N TYR A 233 19.61 -11.26 7.61
CA TYR A 233 18.20 -10.98 7.31
C TYR A 233 17.55 -12.17 6.62
N TYR A 234 16.25 -12.34 6.87
CA TYR A 234 15.46 -13.40 6.26
C TYR A 234 14.00 -13.00 6.12
N SER A 235 13.37 -13.52 5.07
CA SER A 235 11.92 -13.47 4.88
C SER A 235 11.29 -14.82 5.19
N ARG A 236 10.01 -14.83 5.55
CA ARG A 236 9.22 -16.07 5.61
C ARG A 236 8.80 -16.46 4.20
N GLU A 237 8.96 -17.72 3.83
CA GLU A 237 8.43 -18.19 2.56
C GLU A 237 6.90 -18.19 2.61
N ALA A 238 6.27 -17.75 1.52
CA ALA A 238 4.83 -17.74 1.32
C ALA A 238 4.47 -18.78 0.27
N ASN A 239 3.54 -19.68 0.59
CA ASN A 239 3.01 -20.62 -0.40
C ASN A 239 1.95 -19.91 -1.27
N LEU A 240 2.41 -19.11 -2.23
CA LEU A 240 1.55 -18.31 -3.09
C LEU A 240 0.67 -19.17 -4.02
N ASP A 241 1.09 -20.40 -4.33
CA ASP A 241 0.27 -21.34 -5.09
C ASP A 241 -0.94 -21.80 -4.30
N SER A 242 -0.78 -22.12 -3.01
CA SER A 242 -1.88 -22.41 -2.10
C SER A 242 -2.74 -21.17 -1.84
N PHE A 243 -2.11 -20.00 -1.67
CA PHE A 243 -2.82 -18.75 -1.44
C PHE A 243 -3.75 -18.40 -2.61
N PHE A 244 -3.25 -18.34 -3.85
CA PHE A 244 -4.11 -18.05 -5.00
C PHE A 244 -4.85 -19.28 -5.56
N GLY A 245 -4.47 -20.51 -5.18
CA GLY A 245 -5.09 -21.74 -5.66
C GLY A 245 -5.14 -21.81 -7.19
N SER A 246 -6.32 -22.14 -7.73
CA SER A 246 -6.59 -22.19 -9.17
C SER A 246 -7.08 -20.86 -9.77
N LEU A 247 -6.98 -19.75 -9.03
CA LEU A 247 -7.37 -18.43 -9.54
C LEU A 247 -6.41 -17.98 -10.65
N ASN A 248 -6.91 -17.10 -11.52
CA ASN A 248 -6.05 -16.36 -12.45
C ASN A 248 -5.06 -15.53 -11.64
N LYS A 249 -3.78 -15.89 -11.72
CA LYS A 249 -2.74 -15.28 -10.90
C LYS A 249 -2.52 -13.81 -11.30
N PRO A 250 -2.31 -12.90 -10.34
CA PRO A 250 -1.86 -11.55 -10.64
C PRO A 250 -0.38 -11.54 -11.03
N ASP A 251 0.09 -10.46 -11.65
CA ASP A 251 1.52 -10.20 -11.84
C ASP A 251 2.07 -9.46 -10.62
N ILE A 252 3.07 -10.03 -9.96
CA ILE A 252 3.59 -9.53 -8.68
C ILE A 252 5.07 -9.20 -8.81
N PHE A 253 5.45 -8.01 -8.35
CA PHE A 253 6.84 -7.64 -8.16
C PHE A 253 7.08 -7.19 -6.73
N HIS A 254 8.07 -7.78 -6.07
CA HIS A 254 8.37 -7.54 -4.67
C HIS A 254 9.82 -7.12 -4.44
N VAL A 255 10.02 -5.94 -3.86
CA VAL A 255 11.32 -5.56 -3.28
C VAL A 255 11.35 -6.02 -1.83
N VAL A 256 12.25 -6.95 -1.51
CA VAL A 256 12.32 -7.66 -0.23
C VAL A 256 13.59 -7.27 0.54
N THR A 257 13.50 -7.07 1.84
CA THR A 257 14.69 -6.90 2.71
C THR A 257 14.92 -8.10 3.63
N GLY A 258 13.86 -8.69 4.18
CA GLY A 258 13.99 -9.69 5.25
C GLY A 258 14.48 -9.12 6.59
N ALA A 259 14.65 -7.79 6.69
CA ALA A 259 15.03 -7.16 7.94
C ALA A 259 13.87 -7.26 8.96
N PRO A 260 14.16 -7.45 10.26
CA PRO A 260 13.12 -7.50 11.27
C PRO A 260 12.41 -6.14 11.41
N VAL A 261 11.08 -6.16 11.51
CA VAL A 261 10.26 -4.93 11.64
C VAL A 261 10.47 -4.23 12.99
N ILE A 262 10.72 -5.00 14.05
CA ILE A 262 11.00 -4.56 15.42
C ILE A 262 12.03 -5.52 16.01
N GLY A 263 12.93 -5.04 16.89
CA GLY A 263 13.92 -5.88 17.62
C GLY A 263 13.33 -6.89 18.62
N LEU A 264 12.07 -7.30 18.45
CA LEU A 264 11.48 -8.43 19.16
C LEU A 264 11.76 -9.69 18.34
N ALA A 265 12.51 -10.61 18.94
CA ALA A 265 13.01 -11.85 18.36
C ALA A 265 11.99 -12.61 17.49
N ASP A 266 12.45 -13.04 16.31
CA ASP A 266 11.90 -14.07 15.40
C ASP A 266 10.51 -13.91 14.75
N ALA A 267 9.67 -12.93 15.12
CA ALA A 267 8.26 -13.01 14.76
C ALA A 267 7.82 -12.22 13.50
N VAL A 268 8.43 -11.08 13.18
CA VAL A 268 7.86 -10.12 12.20
C VAL A 268 8.88 -9.79 11.11
N HIS A 269 8.72 -10.45 9.98
CA HIS A 269 9.56 -10.31 8.79
C HIS A 269 8.68 -10.15 7.55
N SER A 270 9.28 -9.67 6.46
CA SER A 270 8.68 -9.73 5.14
C SER A 270 8.48 -11.16 4.66
N PHE A 271 7.80 -11.32 3.52
CA PHE A 271 7.73 -12.61 2.83
C PHE A 271 8.63 -12.67 1.59
N CYS A 272 8.92 -13.89 1.15
CA CYS A 272 9.53 -14.25 -0.12
C CYS A 272 8.73 -15.41 -0.72
N ALA A 273 8.95 -15.71 -2.00
CA ALA A 273 8.47 -16.94 -2.63
C ALA A 273 9.42 -17.31 -3.76
N ASP A 274 9.31 -18.55 -4.24
CA ASP A 274 10.00 -18.95 -5.46
C ASP A 274 9.53 -18.11 -6.64
N GLU A 275 10.49 -17.62 -7.44
CA GLU A 275 10.17 -16.85 -8.64
C GLU A 275 9.43 -17.71 -9.66
N SER A 276 8.47 -17.10 -10.34
CA SER A 276 7.64 -17.72 -11.36
C SER A 276 7.34 -16.74 -12.48
N SER A 277 6.55 -17.15 -13.47
CA SER A 277 6.13 -16.24 -14.55
C SER A 277 5.29 -15.05 -14.06
N TRP A 278 4.69 -15.15 -12.87
CA TRP A 278 3.73 -14.18 -12.32
C TRP A 278 4.16 -13.62 -10.96
N TYR A 279 5.27 -14.09 -10.39
CA TYR A 279 5.89 -13.53 -9.18
C TYR A 279 7.39 -13.35 -9.39
N GLN A 280 7.86 -12.13 -9.24
CA GLN A 280 9.26 -11.74 -9.33
C GLN A 280 9.67 -10.99 -8.07
N GLN A 281 10.93 -11.12 -7.66
CA GLN A 281 11.43 -10.38 -6.51
C GLN A 281 12.86 -9.89 -6.67
N THR A 282 13.17 -8.81 -5.98
CA THR A 282 14.54 -8.31 -5.82
C THR A 282 14.84 -8.14 -4.34
N TRP A 283 16.12 -8.24 -3.99
CA TRP A 283 16.57 -8.07 -2.61
C TRP A 283 17.24 -6.72 -2.41
N ALA A 284 17.02 -6.12 -1.25
CA ALA A 284 17.70 -4.91 -0.79
C ALA A 284 18.35 -5.17 0.58
N ASP A 285 19.56 -4.66 0.78
CA ASP A 285 20.23 -4.65 2.08
C ASP A 285 19.93 -3.34 2.81
N LEU A 286 18.73 -3.28 3.40
CA LEU A 286 18.22 -2.12 4.14
C LEU A 286 17.40 -2.60 5.33
N GLU A 287 17.37 -1.83 6.41
CA GLU A 287 16.43 -2.11 7.49
C GLU A 287 14.98 -1.91 7.03
N HIS A 288 14.02 -2.59 7.68
CA HIS A 288 12.60 -2.47 7.37
C HIS A 288 12.09 -1.01 7.39
N LYS A 289 12.59 -0.21 8.33
CA LYS A 289 12.25 1.21 8.42
C LYS A 289 12.89 2.02 7.30
N GLU A 290 14.12 1.69 6.93
CA GLU A 290 14.86 2.40 5.89
C GLU A 290 14.24 2.19 4.51
N ILE A 291 13.86 0.96 4.16
CA ILE A 291 13.18 0.69 2.89
C ILE A 291 11.79 1.34 2.87
N GLY A 292 11.06 1.33 3.98
CA GLY A 292 9.70 1.89 4.05
C GLY A 292 9.64 3.42 4.03
N ARG A 293 10.70 4.10 4.48
CA ARG A 293 10.79 5.58 4.58
C ARG A 293 11.70 6.19 3.53
N CYS A 294 12.58 5.37 2.95
CA CYS A 294 13.64 5.76 2.04
C CYS A 294 14.60 6.81 2.61
N ASN A 295 14.83 6.74 3.92
CA ASN A 295 15.77 7.56 4.69
C ASN A 295 16.18 6.79 5.97
N THR A 296 17.27 7.19 6.62
CA THR A 296 17.69 6.63 7.92
C THR A 296 16.97 7.31 9.08
N THR A 297 16.56 8.57 8.93
CA THR A 297 15.90 9.35 9.99
C THR A 297 14.46 9.66 9.61
N GLU A 298 13.52 9.34 10.49
CA GLU A 298 12.09 9.65 10.34
C GLU A 298 11.88 11.13 9.98
N GLY A 299 11.08 11.39 8.94
CA GLY A 299 10.84 12.75 8.43
C GLY A 299 12.01 13.40 7.67
N GLY A 300 13.17 12.75 7.59
CA GLY A 300 14.33 13.25 6.85
C GLY A 300 14.16 13.25 5.34
N ALA A 301 15.07 13.92 4.62
CA ALA A 301 15.13 13.92 3.15
C ALA A 301 15.28 12.49 2.60
N TYR A 302 14.79 12.24 1.38
CA TYR A 302 14.96 10.92 0.78
C TYR A 302 16.42 10.73 0.37
N GLU A 303 16.95 9.54 0.63
CA GLU A 303 18.31 9.17 0.28
C GLU A 303 18.31 8.41 -1.04
N THR A 304 19.10 8.87 -2.00
CA THR A 304 19.15 8.31 -3.36
C THR A 304 19.40 6.80 -3.37
N ALA A 305 20.32 6.30 -2.54
CA ALA A 305 20.61 4.88 -2.45
C ALA A 305 19.38 4.05 -2.02
N LYS A 306 18.63 4.52 -1.03
CA LYS A 306 17.42 3.85 -0.53
C LYS A 306 16.27 3.92 -1.53
N MET A 307 16.12 5.06 -2.20
CA MET A 307 15.16 5.22 -3.31
C MET A 307 15.47 4.27 -4.47
N ASN A 308 16.75 4.12 -4.83
CA ASN A 308 17.20 3.24 -5.91
C ASN A 308 17.04 1.76 -5.58
N ALA A 309 17.14 1.39 -4.30
CA ALA A 309 16.92 0.02 -3.85
C ALA A 309 15.43 -0.34 -3.76
N GLY A 310 14.57 0.61 -3.39
CA GLY A 310 13.13 0.38 -3.16
C GLY A 310 12.19 0.92 -4.24
N ILE A 311 12.11 2.25 -4.33
CA ILE A 311 11.06 2.93 -5.09
C ILE A 311 11.32 2.91 -6.60
N VAL A 312 12.57 3.04 -7.05
CA VAL A 312 12.89 3.07 -8.47
C VAL A 312 12.56 1.74 -9.18
N PRO A 313 12.91 0.55 -8.64
CA PRO A 313 12.51 -0.73 -9.23
C PRO A 313 10.99 -0.85 -9.34
N LEU A 314 10.26 -0.51 -8.27
CA LEU A 314 8.79 -0.54 -8.27
C LEU A 314 8.19 0.42 -9.29
N TYR A 315 8.70 1.65 -9.37
CA TYR A 315 8.24 2.64 -10.35
C TYR A 315 8.45 2.13 -11.78
N ASN A 316 9.65 1.68 -12.11
CA ASN A 316 9.98 1.18 -13.44
C ASN A 316 9.10 -0.01 -13.83
N TRP A 317 8.90 -0.96 -12.91
CA TRP A 317 8.03 -2.10 -13.12
C TRP A 317 6.58 -1.67 -13.37
N VAL A 318 6.04 -0.72 -12.58
CA VAL A 318 4.68 -0.19 -12.84
C VAL A 318 4.59 0.44 -14.22
N ILE A 319 5.58 1.25 -14.63
CA ILE A 319 5.56 1.87 -15.96
C ILE A 319 5.61 0.82 -17.06
N GLU A 320 6.43 -0.21 -16.94
CA GLU A 320 6.47 -1.35 -17.88
C GLU A 320 5.07 -1.99 -18.03
N LYS A 321 4.40 -2.27 -16.92
CA LYS A 321 3.05 -2.85 -16.90
C LYS A 321 1.97 -1.95 -17.46
N LEU A 322 2.22 -0.65 -17.66
CA LEU A 322 1.29 0.23 -18.36
C LEU A 322 1.30 0.06 -19.88
N TYR A 323 2.31 -0.61 -20.44
CA TYR A 323 2.47 -0.77 -21.89
C TYR A 323 2.27 -2.21 -22.39
N GLU A 324 1.87 -3.11 -21.50
CA GLU A 324 1.31 -4.44 -21.84
C GLU A 324 -0.18 -4.35 -22.18
#